data_AF-A0A5C5RVD9-F1
#
_entry.id   AF-A0A5C5RVD9-F1
#
_cell.length_a   1.000
_cell.length_b   1.000
_cell.length_c   1.000
_cell.angle_alpha   90.00
_cell.angle_beta   90.00
_cell.angle_gamma   90.00
#
_symmetry.space_group_name_H-M   'P 1'
#
loop_
_entity.id
_entity.type
_entity.pdbx_description
1 polymer ?
#
loop_
_entity_poly.entity_id
_entity_poly.type
_entity_poly.pdbx_seq_one_letter_code
_entity_poly.pdbx_strand_id
1 'polypeptide(L)'
;MRRILALCVVALLAVFGLVACGKSSTPERASATSASSAATASSVTAKPGPAGRTSSSNSAVPQRVLDTLARIDAGTWPPKDGSGTQGGRDFGNFEGRLPKTDSQGKAAKYTEWDVNIKKSGRGRDAERIITGADGGAWYTLDHYETFTRIR
;
A
#
# COMPACT_ATOMS: atom_id res chain seq x y z
N MET A 1 2.81 24.28 41.55
CA MET A 1 1.47 24.31 42.18
C MET A 1 0.82 22.93 42.08
N ARG A 2 -0.25 22.70 42.85
CA ARG A 2 -0.85 21.41 43.27
C ARG A 2 -1.13 20.39 42.14
N ARG A 3 -0.96 19.09 42.45
CA ARG A 3 -1.45 17.91 41.68
C ARG A 3 -2.84 17.51 42.19
N ILE A 4 -3.85 17.38 41.33
CA ILE A 4 -5.19 16.77 41.55
C ILE A 4 -5.60 16.22 40.16
N LEU A 5 -5.76 14.90 39.93
CA LEU A 5 -6.99 14.08 40.10
C LEU A 5 -8.24 14.68 39.37
N ALA A 6 -9.16 13.92 38.76
CA ALA A 6 -9.24 12.48 38.45
C ALA A 6 -10.36 12.22 37.41
N LEU A 7 -10.33 11.02 36.81
CA LEU A 7 -11.42 10.20 36.26
C LEU A 7 -12.84 10.80 36.15
N CYS A 8 -13.40 10.78 34.93
CA CYS A 8 -14.83 10.54 34.68
C CYS A 8 -14.95 9.21 33.93
N VAL A 9 -15.78 8.28 34.44
CA VAL A 9 -15.82 6.87 34.03
C VAL A 9 -17.27 6.42 33.80
N VAL A 10 -17.49 5.78 32.64
CA VAL A 10 -18.58 4.83 32.32
C VAL A 10 -20.03 5.30 32.48
N ALA A 11 -20.77 5.37 31.36
CA ALA A 11 -21.89 4.46 31.07
C ALA A 11 -22.70 4.93 29.84
N LEU A 12 -22.90 4.05 28.87
CA LEU A 12 -24.16 3.87 28.14
C LEU A 12 -24.04 2.67 27.17
N LEU A 13 -24.32 1.49 27.70
CA LEU A 13 -24.64 0.30 26.90
C LEU A 13 -26.14 0.33 26.58
N ALA A 14 -26.51 0.17 25.31
CA ALA A 14 -27.87 -0.12 24.91
C ALA A 14 -27.86 -1.18 23.78
N VAL A 15 -28.57 -2.29 24.02
CA VAL A 15 -28.61 -3.49 23.18
C VAL A 15 -29.90 -3.49 22.37
N PHE A 16 -29.83 -3.67 21.05
CA PHE A 16 -30.88 -4.20 20.14
C PHE A 16 -30.20 -4.50 18.78
N GLY A 17 -30.56 -5.53 18.01
CA GLY A 17 -31.54 -6.60 18.20
C GLY A 17 -31.28 -7.77 17.22
N LEU A 18 -32.01 -8.87 17.39
CA LEU A 18 -31.71 -10.18 16.78
C LEU A 18 -32.57 -10.45 15.52
N VAL A 19 -31.93 -10.73 14.37
CA VAL A 19 -32.57 -11.23 13.13
C VAL A 19 -31.60 -12.26 12.51
N ALA A 20 -31.76 -13.56 12.72
CA ALA A 20 -32.74 -14.51 12.15
C ALA A 20 -32.26 -15.19 10.85
N CYS A 21 -32.50 -16.51 10.76
CA CYS A 21 -31.94 -17.42 9.75
C CYS A 21 -32.42 -17.19 8.31
N GLY A 22 -31.52 -17.46 7.35
CA GLY A 22 -31.85 -17.89 5.98
C GLY A 22 -30.90 -19.02 5.55
N LYS A 23 -31.43 -20.11 5.00
CA LYS A 23 -30.68 -21.33 4.63
C LYS A 23 -30.76 -21.58 3.11
N SER A 24 -29.68 -22.14 2.52
CA SER A 24 -29.64 -22.99 1.30
C SER A 24 -30.20 -22.40 -0.03
N SER A 25 -29.67 -22.60 -1.25
CA SER A 25 -28.63 -23.51 -1.81
C SER A 25 -27.72 -22.67 -2.77
N THR A 26 -26.93 -23.12 -3.76
CA THR A 26 -26.65 -24.42 -4.45
C THR A 26 -25.21 -24.39 -4.99
N PRO A 27 -24.44 -25.50 -5.03
CA PRO A 27 -23.14 -25.53 -5.69
C PRO A 27 -23.27 -25.84 -7.19
N GLU A 28 -22.83 -24.96 -8.08
CA GLU A 28 -22.78 -25.24 -9.52
C GLU A 28 -21.34 -25.43 -10.05
N ARG A 29 -21.01 -26.71 -10.24
CA ARG A 29 -20.38 -27.31 -11.43
C ARG A 29 -19.16 -26.62 -12.06
N ALA A 30 -18.02 -27.33 -11.96
CA ALA A 30 -16.86 -27.09 -12.80
C ALA A 30 -17.15 -27.33 -14.30
N SER A 31 -16.42 -26.61 -15.16
CA SER A 31 -16.09 -27.07 -16.51
C SER A 31 -14.71 -26.54 -16.90
N ALA A 32 -13.94 -27.37 -17.60
CA ALA A 32 -12.52 -27.16 -17.89
C ALA A 32 -12.28 -26.73 -19.35
N THR A 33 -11.00 -26.51 -19.67
CA THR A 33 -10.41 -26.48 -21.02
C THR A 33 -10.56 -25.19 -21.82
N SER A 34 -9.43 -24.50 -21.98
CA SER A 34 -8.85 -24.27 -23.31
C SER A 34 -7.33 -24.26 -23.20
N ALA A 35 -6.66 -24.96 -24.11
CA ALA A 35 -5.22 -25.15 -24.10
C ALA A 35 -4.56 -24.47 -25.31
N SER A 36 -3.26 -24.18 -25.15
CA SER A 36 -2.26 -24.01 -26.22
C SER A 36 -2.45 -22.88 -27.24
N SER A 37 -1.51 -21.93 -27.19
CA SER A 37 -0.73 -21.56 -28.38
C SER A 37 0.71 -21.26 -27.96
N ALA A 38 1.66 -21.80 -28.71
CA ALA A 38 3.09 -21.74 -28.42
C ALA A 38 3.86 -21.08 -29.58
N ALA A 39 5.13 -20.78 -29.34
CA ALA A 39 6.08 -20.09 -30.23
C ALA A 39 5.84 -18.56 -30.37
N THR A 40 6.85 -17.72 -30.54
CA THR A 40 8.23 -17.99 -30.98
C THR A 40 9.26 -17.17 -30.19
N ALA A 41 10.44 -17.74 -29.93
CA ALA A 41 11.55 -17.04 -29.31
C ALA A 41 12.28 -16.12 -30.32
N SER A 42 12.74 -14.95 -29.85
CA SER A 42 13.69 -14.10 -30.59
C SER A 42 14.88 -13.77 -29.70
N SER A 43 15.99 -14.46 -29.94
CA SER A 43 17.27 -14.22 -29.28
C SER A 43 17.99 -13.02 -29.89
N VAL A 44 18.38 -12.05 -29.07
CA VAL A 44 19.42 -11.07 -29.42
C VAL A 44 20.48 -11.01 -28.32
N THR A 45 21.71 -11.35 -28.71
CA THR A 45 22.88 -11.39 -27.83
C THR A 45 23.47 -9.98 -27.68
N ALA A 46 23.62 -9.49 -26.45
CA ALA A 46 24.37 -8.26 -26.16
C ALA A 46 25.37 -8.47 -25.00
N LYS A 47 26.56 -7.89 -25.20
CA LYS A 47 27.83 -8.08 -24.48
C LYS A 47 27.80 -7.66 -23.00
N PRO A 48 28.56 -8.33 -22.09
CA PRO A 48 28.57 -8.00 -20.66
C PRO A 48 29.44 -6.78 -20.30
N GLY A 49 28.96 -5.99 -19.33
CA GLY A 49 29.66 -4.90 -18.63
C GLY A 49 29.34 -4.94 -17.12
N PRO A 50 30.15 -4.32 -16.24
CA PRO A 50 30.32 -4.83 -14.88
C PRO A 50 29.29 -4.37 -13.83
N ALA A 51 28.87 -5.34 -13.02
CA ALA A 51 28.52 -5.26 -11.60
C ALA A 51 27.71 -4.05 -11.06
N GLY A 52 26.38 -4.19 -11.10
CA GLY A 52 25.45 -3.53 -10.17
C GLY A 52 24.36 -4.51 -9.73
N ARG A 53 24.64 -5.37 -8.74
CA ARG A 53 23.73 -6.47 -8.37
C ARG A 53 22.94 -6.17 -7.09
N THR A 54 21.78 -5.55 -7.24
CA THR A 54 20.70 -5.57 -6.23
C THR A 54 19.35 -5.88 -6.88
N SER A 55 18.96 -7.15 -6.76
CA SER A 55 17.59 -7.67 -6.72
C SER A 55 16.58 -7.22 -7.78
N SER A 56 16.28 -8.13 -8.70
CA SER A 56 15.15 -8.06 -9.63
C SER A 56 13.84 -7.78 -8.90
N SER A 57 13.27 -6.60 -9.15
CA SER A 57 11.88 -6.27 -8.86
C SER A 57 11.32 -5.43 -10.01
N ASN A 58 10.00 -5.49 -10.19
CA ASN A 58 9.21 -4.57 -11.04
C ASN A 58 9.25 -4.78 -12.57
N SER A 59 8.60 -5.86 -13.02
CA SER A 59 7.77 -5.79 -14.25
C SER A 59 6.31 -5.41 -13.94
N ALA A 60 5.89 -5.44 -12.67
CA ALA A 60 4.50 -5.18 -12.25
C ALA A 60 4.23 -3.73 -11.79
N VAL A 61 5.24 -3.05 -11.22
CA VAL A 61 5.08 -1.68 -10.70
C VAL A 61 5.71 -0.68 -11.68
N PRO A 62 5.00 0.40 -12.07
CA PRO A 62 5.56 1.40 -12.99
C PRO A 62 6.78 2.13 -12.43
N GLN A 63 7.78 2.41 -13.28
CA GLN A 63 9.03 3.06 -12.90
C GLN A 63 8.84 4.38 -12.12
N ARG A 64 7.84 5.20 -12.50
CA ARG A 64 7.49 6.46 -11.80
C ARG A 64 7.27 6.29 -10.29
N VAL A 65 6.78 5.12 -9.86
CA VAL A 65 6.53 4.81 -8.44
C VAL A 65 7.87 4.67 -7.71
N LEU A 66 8.84 4.00 -8.33
CA LEU A 66 10.20 3.84 -7.80
C LEU A 66 10.94 5.18 -7.78
N ASP A 67 10.74 6.02 -8.81
CA ASP A 67 11.31 7.37 -8.87
C ASP A 67 10.72 8.30 -7.80
N THR A 68 9.43 8.11 -7.43
CA THR A 68 8.83 8.79 -6.27
C THR A 68 9.33 8.20 -4.95
N LEU A 69 9.47 6.87 -4.81
CA LEU A 69 10.06 6.24 -3.62
C LEU A 69 11.48 6.77 -3.34
N ALA A 70 12.34 6.84 -4.36
CA ALA A 70 13.69 7.39 -4.22
C ALA A 70 13.69 8.86 -3.75
N ARG A 71 12.70 9.66 -4.19
CA ARG A 71 12.53 11.05 -3.73
C ARG A 71 11.98 11.17 -2.31
N ILE A 72 11.13 10.22 -1.88
CA ILE A 72 10.68 10.07 -0.49
C ILE A 72 11.87 9.74 0.41
N ASP A 73 12.68 8.75 0.03
CA ASP A 73 13.88 8.35 0.79
C ASP A 73 14.91 9.48 0.90
N ALA A 74 15.04 10.29 -0.15
CA ALA A 74 15.89 11.49 -0.16
C ALA A 74 15.29 12.69 0.61
N GLY A 75 14.08 12.57 1.17
CA GLY A 75 13.39 13.68 1.87
C GLY A 75 12.97 14.84 0.96
N THR A 76 12.89 14.61 -0.35
CA THR A 76 12.57 15.63 -1.38
C THR A 76 11.12 15.59 -1.85
N TRP A 77 10.33 14.64 -1.36
CA TRP A 77 8.92 14.45 -1.68
C TRP A 77 8.04 14.62 -0.41
N PRO A 78 6.82 15.20 -0.50
CA PRO A 78 6.26 15.89 -1.66
C PRO A 78 6.98 17.23 -1.95
N PRO A 79 6.95 17.73 -3.19
CA PRO A 79 7.56 19.01 -3.54
C PRO A 79 6.82 20.18 -2.90
N LYS A 80 7.55 21.25 -2.60
CA LYS A 80 7.01 22.52 -2.07
C LYS A 80 6.68 23.49 -3.21
N ASP A 81 6.02 22.98 -4.26
CA ASP A 81 5.74 23.68 -5.52
C ASP A 81 4.33 24.30 -5.61
N GLY A 82 3.51 24.13 -4.57
CA GLY A 82 2.12 24.61 -4.55
C GLY A 82 1.12 23.72 -5.30
N SER A 83 1.53 22.58 -5.86
CA SER A 83 0.64 21.61 -6.53
C SER A 83 -0.47 21.06 -5.62
N GLY A 84 -0.22 21.05 -4.31
CA GLY A 84 -1.09 20.41 -3.31
C GLY A 84 -0.95 18.89 -3.28
N THR A 85 0.13 18.36 -3.84
CA THR A 85 0.62 16.98 -3.62
C THR A 85 0.95 16.79 -2.14
N GLN A 86 0.61 15.64 -1.56
CA GLN A 86 0.76 15.38 -0.11
C GLN A 86 1.56 14.12 0.18
N GLY A 87 2.09 14.05 1.40
CA GLY A 87 2.75 12.89 1.98
C GLY A 87 3.28 13.22 3.38
N GLY A 88 3.87 12.24 4.04
CA GLY A 88 4.43 12.42 5.39
C GLY A 88 3.40 12.33 6.52
N ARG A 89 2.20 11.83 6.25
CA ARG A 89 1.12 11.63 7.24
C ARG A 89 1.10 10.18 7.72
N ASP A 90 0.73 9.93 8.98
CA ASP A 90 0.57 8.57 9.50
C ASP A 90 -0.51 7.79 8.74
N PHE A 91 -0.19 6.57 8.34
CA PHE A 91 -1.15 5.60 7.78
C PHE A 91 -1.54 4.58 8.84
N GLY A 92 -2.82 4.55 9.23
CA GLY A 92 -3.29 3.77 10.37
C GLY A 92 -3.37 2.26 10.16
N ASN A 93 -3.38 1.77 8.92
CA ASN A 93 -3.55 0.34 8.58
C ASN A 93 -4.74 -0.32 9.32
N PHE A 94 -5.89 0.39 9.42
CA PHE A 94 -7.04 -0.05 10.21
C PHE A 94 -7.67 -1.34 9.67
N GLU A 95 -7.63 -1.51 8.35
CA GLU A 95 -8.06 -2.70 7.61
C GLU A 95 -7.08 -3.87 7.76
N GLY A 96 -5.87 -3.64 8.30
CA GLY A 96 -4.85 -4.67 8.52
C GLY A 96 -4.29 -5.30 7.25
N ARG A 97 -4.31 -4.58 6.12
CA ARG A 97 -3.82 -5.05 4.80
C ARG A 97 -2.29 -5.05 4.70
N LEU A 98 -1.61 -4.24 5.52
CA LEU A 98 -0.16 -4.30 5.73
C LEU A 98 0.16 -5.08 7.02
N PRO A 99 1.41 -5.55 7.23
CA PRO A 99 1.82 -6.18 8.48
C PRO A 99 1.44 -5.35 9.72
N LYS A 100 1.06 -6.02 10.81
CA LYS A 100 0.71 -5.34 12.09
C LYS A 100 1.94 -5.09 12.97
N THR A 101 3.04 -5.77 12.67
CA THR A 101 4.31 -5.67 13.40
C THR A 101 5.48 -5.42 12.45
N ASP A 102 6.47 -4.68 12.94
CA ASP A 102 7.73 -4.47 12.25
C ASP A 102 8.66 -5.70 12.34
N SER A 103 9.81 -5.61 11.67
CA SER A 103 10.89 -6.61 11.74
C SER A 103 11.45 -6.90 13.15
N GLN A 104 11.15 -6.07 14.16
CA GLN A 104 11.53 -6.27 15.56
C GLN A 104 10.37 -6.81 16.42
N GLY A 105 9.21 -7.12 15.83
CA GLY A 105 8.03 -7.60 16.54
C GLY A 105 7.26 -6.52 17.31
N LYS A 106 7.58 -5.23 17.12
CA LYS A 106 6.85 -4.09 17.69
C LYS A 106 5.70 -3.70 16.78
N ALA A 107 4.75 -2.90 17.27
CA ALA A 107 3.65 -2.39 16.44
C ALA A 107 4.20 -1.60 15.24
N ALA A 108 3.82 -2.01 14.02
CA ALA A 108 4.28 -1.37 12.79
C ALA A 108 3.79 0.08 12.70
N LYS A 109 4.62 0.96 12.16
CA LYS A 109 4.30 2.36 11.90
C LYS A 109 4.49 2.66 10.42
N TYR A 110 3.53 3.37 9.85
CA TYR A 110 3.45 3.61 8.42
C TYR A 110 3.19 5.07 8.10
N THR A 111 3.68 5.52 6.95
CA THR A 111 3.51 6.89 6.44
C THR A 111 2.98 6.85 5.01
N GLU A 112 1.90 7.60 4.72
CA GLU A 112 1.34 7.74 3.37
C GLU A 112 2.04 8.82 2.54
N TRP A 113 2.12 8.59 1.23
CA TRP A 113 2.65 9.51 0.23
C TRP A 113 1.85 9.40 -1.07
N ASP A 114 1.54 10.53 -1.71
CA ASP A 114 1.11 10.54 -3.11
C ASP A 114 2.22 9.99 -4.01
N VAL A 115 1.84 9.27 -5.07
CA VAL A 115 2.80 8.83 -6.10
C VAL A 115 3.05 9.91 -7.14
N ASN A 116 1.98 10.57 -7.58
CA ASN A 116 1.99 11.52 -8.69
C ASN A 116 1.85 12.96 -8.18
N ILE A 117 2.31 13.94 -8.98
CA ILE A 117 1.98 15.34 -8.77
C ILE A 117 0.48 15.54 -8.93
N LYS A 118 -0.17 16.12 -7.92
CA LYS A 118 -1.59 16.50 -7.98
C LYS A 118 -1.81 17.49 -9.14
N LYS A 119 -2.79 17.20 -9.99
CA LYS A 119 -3.15 18.02 -11.14
C LYS A 119 -4.10 19.15 -10.72
N SER A 120 -3.84 20.37 -11.22
CA SER A 120 -4.69 21.53 -10.93
C SER A 120 -6.15 21.28 -11.35
N GLY A 121 -7.09 21.83 -10.59
CA GLY A 121 -8.53 21.62 -10.77
C GLY A 121 -9.03 20.21 -10.49
N ARG A 122 -8.19 19.28 -9.99
CA ARG A 122 -8.57 17.89 -9.68
C ARG A 122 -8.19 17.50 -8.25
N GLY A 123 -8.82 16.43 -7.75
CA GLY A 123 -8.41 15.77 -6.51
C GLY A 123 -7.03 15.10 -6.63
N ARG A 124 -6.49 14.63 -5.50
CA ARG A 124 -5.43 13.61 -5.48
C ARG A 124 -6.00 12.36 -6.18
N ASP A 125 -5.17 11.60 -6.91
CA ASP A 125 -5.59 10.33 -7.51
C ASP A 125 -5.65 9.20 -6.47
N ALA A 126 -5.79 7.95 -6.91
CA ALA A 126 -5.84 6.78 -6.05
C ALA A 126 -4.46 6.23 -5.64
N GLU A 127 -3.37 6.66 -6.28
CA GLU A 127 -2.06 6.01 -6.16
C GLU A 127 -1.30 6.48 -4.91
N ARG A 128 -0.84 5.53 -4.09
CA ARG A 128 -0.07 5.83 -2.87
C ARG A 128 1.13 4.91 -2.72
N ILE A 129 2.20 5.47 -2.15
CA ILE A 129 3.27 4.71 -1.51
C ILE A 129 3.02 4.77 0.00
N ILE A 130 3.18 3.63 0.67
CA ILE A 130 3.23 3.53 2.12
C ILE A 130 4.64 3.09 2.52
N THR A 131 5.33 3.87 3.34
CA THR A 131 6.64 3.50 3.90
C THR A 131 6.49 3.05 5.34
N GLY A 132 7.10 1.92 5.70
CA GLY A 132 7.25 1.44 7.07
C GLY A 132 8.44 2.08 7.77
N ALA A 133 8.31 2.34 9.08
CA ALA A 133 9.40 2.86 9.92
C ALA A 133 10.59 1.88 10.06
N ASP A 134 10.41 0.62 9.69
CA ASP A 134 11.45 -0.41 9.58
C ASP A 134 12.11 -0.49 8.19
N GLY A 135 11.76 0.44 7.29
CA GLY A 135 12.31 0.53 5.94
C GLY A 135 11.51 -0.21 4.87
N GLY A 136 10.45 -0.96 5.20
CA GLY A 136 9.58 -1.57 4.19
C GLY A 136 8.88 -0.50 3.31
N ALA A 137 8.52 -0.85 2.06
CA ALA A 137 7.67 0.02 1.25
C ALA A 137 6.66 -0.77 0.41
N TRP A 138 5.46 -0.21 0.27
CA TRP A 138 4.34 -0.79 -0.47
C TRP A 138 3.69 0.26 -1.38
N TYR A 139 3.21 -0.17 -2.54
CA TYR A 139 2.46 0.64 -3.50
C TYR A 139 1.02 0.12 -3.63
N THR A 140 0.05 1.03 -3.64
CA THR A 140 -1.36 0.78 -3.97
C THR A 140 -1.75 1.67 -5.17
N LEU A 141 -2.49 1.08 -6.11
CA LEU A 141 -3.05 1.75 -7.29
C LEU A 141 -4.53 2.11 -7.13
N ASP A 142 -5.14 1.57 -6.08
CA ASP A 142 -6.59 1.40 -5.86
C ASP A 142 -7.00 1.96 -4.49
N HIS A 143 -6.29 3.00 -4.02
CA HIS A 143 -6.60 3.75 -2.81
C HIS A 143 -6.74 2.85 -1.56
N TYR A 144 -5.69 2.07 -1.31
CA TYR A 144 -5.50 1.17 -0.16
C TYR A 144 -6.25 -0.17 -0.23
N GLU A 145 -6.89 -0.53 -1.34
CA GLU A 145 -7.53 -1.85 -1.48
C GLU A 145 -6.51 -2.99 -1.63
N THR A 146 -5.50 -2.85 -2.49
CA THR A 146 -4.42 -3.83 -2.64
C THR A 146 -3.03 -3.19 -2.54
N PHE A 147 -2.05 -3.99 -2.15
CA PHE A 147 -0.67 -3.53 -1.94
C PHE A 147 0.34 -4.46 -2.61
N THR A 148 1.24 -3.88 -3.40
CA THR A 148 2.45 -4.54 -3.91
C THR A 148 3.65 -4.08 -3.09
N ARG A 149 4.41 -5.01 -2.51
CA ARG A 149 5.65 -4.68 -1.78
C ARG A 149 6.74 -4.32 -2.78
N ILE A 150 7.37 -3.16 -2.60
CA ILE A 150 8.38 -2.59 -3.52
C ILE A 150 9.77 -2.43 -2.88
N ARG A 151 9.86 -2.56 -1.55
CA ARG A 151 11.12 -2.67 -0.78
C ARG A 151 10.89 -3.51 0.47
#